data_AF-A0A3P6RH42-F1
#
_entry.id   AF-A0A3P6RH42-F1
#
_cell.length_a   1.000
_cell.length_b   1.000
_cell.length_c   1.000
_cell.angle_alpha   90.00
_cell.angle_beta   90.00
_cell.angle_gamma   90.00
#
_symmetry.space_group_name_H-M   'P 1'
#
loop_
_entity.id
_entity.type
_entity.pdbx_description
1 polymer ?
#
loop_
_entity_poly.entity_id
_entity_poly.type
_entity_poly.pdbx_seq_one_letter_code
_entity_poly.pdbx_strand_id
1 'polypeptide(L)'
;MKVFFVKYNDPIYVKMEKLDIMIRLAQQNNIAQVLSELKEYATEVDVDFVRKSVRAIGRCAIKVEASSERCVATLLELIQTKVNYVVQEAVVVIKNLDTLDEPEARASMIWIIGEYAERIDNADELLESFVEGFHDENTQVQLQLLTAVVKLFLKRPTDTQQLVQRVLSLATQDSDNPDLRDRGYIYWRLLSADPAAAKQVVLAEKPLISEETDLLEPSLLDQLVCHIGSLASVYHKPPSSFVDGARQPLRAGT
;
A
#
# COMPACT_ATOMS: atom_id res chain seq x y z
N MET A 1 -8.65 26.27 -0.50
CA MET A 1 -7.88 25.52 -1.52
C MET A 1 -6.72 26.34 -2.08
N LYS A 2 -6.92 27.30 -3.02
CA LYS A 2 -5.83 28.03 -3.73
C LYS A 2 -4.63 28.55 -2.91
N VAL A 3 -4.80 28.88 -1.63
CA VAL A 3 -3.70 29.33 -0.74
C VAL A 3 -2.66 28.21 -0.50
N PHE A 4 -3.10 26.96 -0.53
CA PHE A 4 -2.27 25.77 -0.34
C PHE A 4 -1.62 25.26 -1.63
N PHE A 5 -1.82 25.91 -2.76
CA PHE A 5 -1.11 25.52 -3.98
C PHE A 5 0.38 25.82 -3.84
N VAL A 6 1.19 24.89 -4.33
CA VAL A 6 2.64 24.94 -4.22
C VAL A 6 3.18 25.95 -5.24
N LYS A 7 4.07 26.82 -4.77
CA LYS A 7 4.79 27.77 -5.62
C LYS A 7 6.18 27.23 -5.88
N TYR A 8 6.71 27.53 -7.06
CA TYR A 8 8.09 27.17 -7.44
C TYR A 8 9.13 27.55 -6.37
N ASN A 9 8.97 28.72 -5.74
CA ASN A 9 9.88 29.27 -4.74
C ASN A 9 9.55 28.89 -3.28
N ASP A 10 8.56 28.02 -3.03
CA ASP A 10 8.30 27.51 -1.68
C ASP A 10 9.43 26.52 -1.27
N PRO A 11 9.94 26.58 -0.03
CA PRO A 11 10.86 25.57 0.49
C PRO A 11 10.23 24.17 0.49
N ILE A 12 11.04 23.12 0.28
CA ILE A 12 10.57 21.73 0.14
C ILE A 12 9.61 21.27 1.25
N TYR A 13 9.87 21.61 2.51
CA TYR A 13 8.98 21.28 3.63
C TYR A 13 7.61 22.00 3.53
N VAL A 14 7.57 23.23 3.03
CA VAL A 14 6.31 23.94 2.75
C VAL A 14 5.56 23.27 1.61
N LYS A 15 6.26 22.78 0.56
CA LYS A 15 5.64 22.03 -0.54
C LYS A 15 4.96 20.75 -0.04
N MET A 16 5.65 19.99 0.82
CA MET A 16 5.14 18.74 1.42
C MET A 16 3.90 18.96 2.30
N GLU A 17 3.93 19.93 3.22
CA GLU A 17 2.78 20.23 4.09
C GLU A 17 1.58 20.76 3.31
N LYS A 18 1.82 21.63 2.32
CA LYS A 18 0.78 22.10 1.39
C LYS A 18 0.09 20.95 0.66
N LEU A 19 0.88 19.99 0.17
CA LEU A 19 0.40 18.82 -0.53
C LEU A 19 -0.50 17.94 0.35
N ASP A 20 -0.11 17.65 1.60
CA ASP A 20 -0.96 16.86 2.50
C ASP A 20 -2.26 17.60 2.87
N ILE A 21 -2.20 18.91 3.13
CA ILE A 21 -3.39 19.74 3.37
C ILE A 21 -4.32 19.76 2.14
N MET A 22 -3.78 19.84 0.92
CA MET A 22 -4.58 19.76 -0.31
C MET A 22 -5.36 18.43 -0.41
N ILE A 23 -4.72 17.31 -0.07
CA ILE A 23 -5.37 15.98 -0.09
C ILE A 23 -6.44 15.89 1.00
N ARG A 24 -6.15 16.37 2.23
CA ARG A 24 -7.14 16.42 3.33
C ARG A 24 -8.35 17.28 2.98
N LEU A 25 -8.17 18.37 2.23
CA LEU A 25 -9.26 19.25 1.77
C LEU A 25 -9.88 18.86 0.42
N ALA A 26 -9.37 17.83 -0.26
CA ALA A 26 -9.90 17.38 -1.54
C ALA A 26 -11.36 16.89 -1.39
N GLN A 27 -12.23 17.38 -2.27
CA GLN A 27 -13.66 17.05 -2.34
C GLN A 27 -14.14 17.04 -3.79
N GLN A 28 -15.28 16.40 -4.06
CA GLN A 28 -15.86 16.26 -5.41
C GLN A 28 -16.02 17.59 -6.18
N ASN A 29 -16.24 18.72 -5.47
CA ASN A 29 -16.37 20.05 -6.07
C ASN A 29 -15.05 20.70 -6.52
N ASN A 30 -13.90 20.23 -6.04
CA ASN A 30 -12.58 20.83 -6.26
C ASN A 30 -11.55 19.87 -6.88
N ILE A 31 -11.89 18.58 -6.96
CA ILE A 31 -10.98 17.50 -7.37
C ILE A 31 -10.35 17.71 -8.76
N ALA A 32 -11.09 18.29 -9.71
CA ALA A 32 -10.55 18.59 -11.04
C ALA A 32 -9.40 19.62 -11.00
N GLN A 33 -9.49 20.60 -10.09
CA GLN A 33 -8.43 21.59 -9.89
C GLN A 33 -7.25 20.97 -9.14
N VAL A 34 -7.51 20.15 -8.13
CA VAL A 34 -6.46 19.42 -7.38
C VAL A 34 -5.66 18.50 -8.32
N LEU A 35 -6.32 17.71 -9.17
CA LEU A 35 -5.63 16.82 -10.12
C LEU A 35 -4.79 17.59 -11.15
N SER A 36 -5.26 18.75 -11.61
CA SER A 36 -4.48 19.61 -12.51
C SER A 36 -3.17 20.09 -11.87
N GLU A 37 -3.23 20.51 -10.60
CA GLU A 37 -2.05 20.95 -9.84
C GLU A 37 -1.11 19.77 -9.53
N LEU A 38 -1.65 18.62 -9.08
CA LEU A 38 -0.85 17.41 -8.82
C LEU A 38 -0.12 16.90 -10.07
N LYS A 39 -0.73 17.03 -11.25
CA LYS A 39 -0.10 16.72 -12.53
C LYS A 39 1.07 17.65 -12.85
N GLU A 40 0.95 18.96 -12.54
CA GLU A 40 2.06 19.90 -12.68
C GLU A 40 3.18 19.59 -11.68
N TYR A 41 2.84 19.27 -10.42
CA TYR A 41 3.82 18.93 -9.39
C TYR A 41 4.57 17.62 -9.71
N ALA A 42 3.94 16.67 -10.40
CA ALA A 42 4.59 15.47 -10.92
C ALA A 42 5.62 15.72 -12.04
N THR A 43 5.77 16.98 -12.50
CA THR A 43 6.79 17.41 -13.46
C THR A 43 7.89 18.29 -12.85
N GLU A 44 7.91 18.47 -11.52
CA GLU A 44 9.01 19.16 -10.83
C GLU A 44 10.33 18.37 -10.87
N VAL A 45 11.42 19.04 -10.46
CA VAL A 45 12.79 18.47 -10.45
C VAL A 45 13.08 17.67 -9.17
N ASP A 46 12.38 17.96 -8.07
CA ASP A 46 12.58 17.30 -6.78
C ASP A 46 11.88 15.93 -6.75
N VAL A 47 12.68 14.85 -6.76
CA VAL A 47 12.19 13.47 -6.90
C VAL A 47 11.26 13.06 -5.76
N ASP A 48 11.53 13.50 -4.53
CA ASP A 48 10.71 13.11 -3.37
C ASP A 48 9.36 13.85 -3.37
N PHE A 49 9.35 15.14 -3.75
CA PHE A 49 8.11 15.90 -3.93
C PHE A 49 7.27 15.38 -5.10
N VAL A 50 7.90 15.04 -6.22
CA VAL A 50 7.24 14.40 -7.37
C VAL A 50 6.61 13.07 -6.94
N ARG A 51 7.36 12.22 -6.23
CA ARG A 51 6.85 10.93 -5.74
C ARG A 51 5.64 11.10 -4.82
N LYS A 52 5.73 12.02 -3.86
CA LYS A 52 4.60 12.36 -2.97
C LYS A 52 3.39 12.90 -3.75
N SER A 53 3.60 13.70 -4.79
CA SER A 53 2.53 14.25 -5.63
C SER A 53 1.84 13.17 -6.47
N VAL A 54 2.58 12.17 -6.95
CA VAL A 54 2.00 11.00 -7.63
C VAL A 54 1.19 10.14 -6.65
N ARG A 55 1.68 9.90 -5.42
CA ARG A 55 0.90 9.25 -4.34
C ARG A 55 -0.38 10.03 -3.98
N ALA A 56 -0.34 11.35 -4.05
CA ALA A 56 -1.50 12.20 -3.79
C ALA A 56 -2.64 11.97 -4.80
N ILE A 57 -2.33 11.70 -6.07
CA ILE A 57 -3.31 11.35 -7.10
C ILE A 57 -4.00 10.02 -6.76
N GLY A 58 -3.23 9.04 -6.25
CA GLY A 58 -3.79 7.78 -5.71
C GLY A 58 -4.73 7.97 -4.54
N ARG A 59 -4.30 8.75 -3.52
CA ARG A 59 -5.16 9.09 -2.36
C ARG A 59 -6.45 9.81 -2.79
N CYS A 60 -6.38 10.67 -3.80
CA CYS A 60 -7.54 11.32 -4.40
C CYS A 60 -8.50 10.32 -5.07
N ALA A 61 -7.99 9.32 -5.79
CA ALA A 61 -8.79 8.29 -6.46
C ALA A 61 -9.61 7.46 -5.47
N ILE A 62 -9.03 7.16 -4.30
CA ILE A 62 -9.68 6.41 -3.21
C ILE A 62 -10.72 7.29 -2.51
N LYS A 63 -10.30 8.47 -2.02
CA LYS A 63 -11.11 9.38 -1.20
C LYS A 63 -12.32 10.00 -1.93
N VAL A 64 -12.26 10.08 -3.26
CA VAL A 64 -13.34 10.66 -4.07
C VAL A 64 -13.62 9.71 -5.23
N GLU A 65 -14.48 8.72 -4.99
CA GLU A 65 -14.87 7.66 -5.94
C GLU A 65 -15.16 8.19 -7.36
N ALA A 66 -15.95 9.26 -7.47
CA ALA A 66 -16.30 9.92 -8.73
C ALA A 66 -15.12 10.58 -9.50
N SER A 67 -13.90 10.51 -8.95
CA SER A 67 -12.67 10.99 -9.58
C SER A 67 -11.69 9.87 -9.96
N SER A 68 -11.94 8.63 -9.54
CA SER A 68 -11.09 7.45 -9.77
C SER A 68 -10.62 7.33 -11.22
N GLU A 69 -11.57 7.31 -12.18
CA GLU A 69 -11.29 7.24 -13.63
C GLU A 69 -10.35 8.37 -14.10
N ARG A 70 -10.54 9.60 -13.62
CA ARG A 70 -9.69 10.76 -13.98
C ARG A 70 -8.31 10.67 -13.35
N CYS A 71 -8.21 10.13 -12.14
CA CYS A 71 -6.92 9.87 -11.48
C CYS A 71 -6.12 8.82 -12.26
N VAL A 72 -6.77 7.71 -12.65
CA VAL A 72 -6.14 6.66 -13.48
C VAL A 72 -5.70 7.21 -14.83
N ALA A 73 -6.55 7.99 -15.52
CA ALA A 73 -6.16 8.65 -16.78
C ALA A 73 -4.94 9.56 -16.61
N THR A 74 -4.90 10.36 -15.54
CA THR A 74 -3.76 11.24 -15.21
C THR A 74 -2.48 10.45 -14.96
N LEU A 75 -2.56 9.33 -14.22
CA LEU A 75 -1.42 8.47 -13.92
C LEU A 75 -0.90 7.75 -15.19
N LEU A 76 -1.79 7.33 -16.10
CA LEU A 76 -1.40 6.77 -17.40
C LEU A 76 -0.68 7.79 -18.29
N GLU A 77 -1.12 9.05 -18.31
CA GLU A 77 -0.41 10.15 -18.99
C GLU A 77 0.99 10.38 -18.38
N LEU A 78 1.12 10.30 -17.04
CA LEU A 78 2.41 10.41 -16.37
C LEU A 78 3.35 9.24 -16.71
N ILE A 79 2.85 8.01 -16.86
CA ILE A 79 3.65 6.87 -17.35
C ILE A 79 4.16 7.12 -18.78
N GLN A 80 3.35 7.73 -19.65
CA GLN A 80 3.74 8.03 -21.03
C GLN A 80 4.90 9.05 -21.15
N THR A 81 5.22 9.79 -20.08
CA THR A 81 6.40 10.70 -20.04
C THR A 81 7.73 9.94 -20.09
N LYS A 82 7.76 8.65 -19.75
CA LYS A 82 8.95 7.79 -19.68
C LYS A 82 10.04 8.27 -18.70
N VAL A 83 9.70 9.11 -17.72
CA VAL A 83 10.62 9.53 -16.67
C VAL A 83 10.68 8.44 -15.59
N ASN A 84 11.79 7.71 -15.49
CA ASN A 84 11.88 6.46 -14.70
C ASN A 84 11.29 6.53 -13.28
N TYR A 85 11.58 7.56 -12.48
CA TYR A 85 11.06 7.67 -11.11
C TYR A 85 9.58 8.06 -11.04
N VAL A 86 9.08 8.81 -12.03
CA VAL A 86 7.64 9.12 -12.20
C VAL A 86 6.91 7.86 -12.65
N VAL A 87 7.46 7.13 -13.61
CA VAL A 87 6.94 5.84 -14.06
C VAL A 87 6.89 4.87 -12.89
N GLN A 88 7.99 4.66 -12.15
CA GLN A 88 8.03 3.79 -10.97
C GLN A 88 6.97 4.16 -9.93
N GLU A 89 6.81 5.43 -9.58
CA GLU A 89 5.83 5.82 -8.57
C GLU A 89 4.39 5.82 -9.09
N ALA A 90 4.15 6.22 -10.35
CA ALA A 90 2.84 6.14 -10.98
C ALA A 90 2.44 4.67 -11.15
N VAL A 91 3.42 3.80 -11.43
CA VAL A 91 3.30 2.36 -11.35
C VAL A 91 2.99 1.91 -9.94
N VAL A 92 3.69 2.33 -8.87
CA VAL A 92 3.37 1.96 -7.46
C VAL A 92 1.98 2.44 -7.03
N VAL A 93 1.53 3.61 -7.50
CA VAL A 93 0.19 4.14 -7.22
C VAL A 93 -0.88 3.39 -8.03
N ILE A 94 -0.58 3.06 -9.28
CA ILE A 94 -1.26 2.02 -10.07
C ILE A 94 -0.76 0.63 -9.62
N LYS A 95 -0.15 0.43 -8.44
CA LYS A 95 0.21 -0.87 -7.81
C LYS A 95 -0.54 -1.13 -6.51
N ASN A 96 -1.46 -0.23 -6.28
CA ASN A 96 -2.79 -0.68 -5.96
C ASN A 96 -3.51 -1.24 -7.23
N LEU A 97 -2.80 -1.42 -8.38
CA LEU A 97 -3.02 -2.36 -9.53
C LEU A 97 -1.69 -3.10 -9.97
N ASP A 98 -1.06 -2.86 -11.15
CA ASP A 98 0.15 -3.58 -11.65
C ASP A 98 1.37 -2.78 -12.28
N THR A 99 2.53 -3.49 -12.41
CA THR A 99 3.92 -3.28 -12.93
C THR A 99 5.07 -3.18 -11.91
N LEU A 100 6.25 -3.76 -12.22
CA LEU A 100 6.99 -4.61 -11.25
C LEU A 100 8.51 -4.37 -11.15
N ASP A 101 8.98 -3.93 -9.99
CA ASP A 101 10.37 -4.12 -9.55
C ASP A 101 10.44 -4.38 -8.03
N GLU A 102 9.72 -3.58 -7.24
CA GLU A 102 9.72 -3.62 -5.76
C GLU A 102 8.97 -4.85 -5.17
N PRO A 103 9.38 -5.39 -4.00
CA PRO A 103 8.73 -6.57 -3.40
C PRO A 103 7.27 -6.36 -3.01
N GLU A 104 6.92 -5.20 -2.43
CA GLU A 104 5.53 -4.79 -2.15
C GLU A 104 4.68 -4.90 -3.42
N ALA A 105 5.25 -4.43 -4.53
CA ALA A 105 4.63 -4.47 -5.84
C ALA A 105 4.55 -5.88 -6.44
N ARG A 106 5.54 -6.75 -6.26
CA ARG A 106 5.41 -8.17 -6.66
C ARG A 106 4.27 -8.85 -5.90
N ALA A 107 4.19 -8.61 -4.59
CA ALA A 107 3.11 -9.11 -3.75
C ALA A 107 1.73 -8.62 -4.24
N SER A 108 1.55 -7.33 -4.54
CA SER A 108 0.27 -6.81 -5.08
C SER A 108 -0.16 -7.50 -6.37
N MET A 109 0.73 -7.71 -7.34
CA MET A 109 0.36 -8.41 -8.58
C MET A 109 -0.05 -9.86 -8.31
N ILE A 110 0.73 -10.58 -7.52
CA ILE A 110 0.45 -11.97 -7.15
C ILE A 110 -0.90 -12.06 -6.42
N TRP A 111 -1.23 -11.07 -5.57
CA TRP A 111 -2.55 -10.96 -4.95
C TRP A 111 -3.66 -10.83 -6.01
N ILE A 112 -3.50 -9.95 -7.00
CA ILE A 112 -4.45 -9.71 -8.11
C ILE A 112 -4.66 -11.00 -8.90
N ILE A 113 -3.57 -11.66 -9.34
CA ILE A 113 -3.64 -12.90 -10.12
C ILE A 113 -4.43 -13.96 -9.34
N GLY A 114 -4.15 -14.17 -8.05
CA GLY A 114 -4.93 -15.10 -7.22
C GLY A 114 -6.38 -14.66 -6.94
N GLU A 115 -6.64 -13.35 -6.83
CA GLU A 115 -7.98 -12.81 -6.56
C GLU A 115 -8.89 -12.92 -7.79
N TYR A 116 -8.34 -12.74 -8.99
CA TYR A 116 -9.07 -12.78 -10.26
C TYR A 116 -8.71 -13.99 -11.15
N ALA A 117 -8.10 -15.03 -10.59
CA ALA A 117 -7.72 -16.30 -11.24
C ALA A 117 -8.82 -17.05 -12.02
N GLU A 118 -10.09 -16.66 -11.87
CA GLU A 118 -11.23 -17.18 -12.64
C GLU A 118 -11.43 -16.44 -13.99
N ARG A 119 -10.78 -15.28 -14.17
CA ARG A 119 -10.88 -14.39 -15.35
C ARG A 119 -9.55 -14.27 -16.12
N ILE A 120 -8.47 -14.80 -15.57
CA ILE A 120 -7.12 -14.75 -16.13
C ILE A 120 -6.78 -16.19 -16.54
N ASP A 121 -6.84 -16.47 -17.84
CA ASP A 121 -6.75 -17.83 -18.37
C ASP A 121 -5.39 -18.49 -18.08
N ASN A 122 -4.30 -17.72 -18.09
CA ASN A 122 -2.93 -18.15 -17.85
C ASN A 122 -2.42 -17.82 -16.42
N ALA A 123 -3.32 -17.71 -15.44
CA ALA A 123 -2.96 -17.39 -14.05
C ALA A 123 -2.03 -18.42 -13.40
N ASP A 124 -2.14 -19.68 -13.83
CA ASP A 124 -1.27 -20.80 -13.46
C ASP A 124 0.16 -20.63 -13.99
N GLU A 125 0.34 -20.40 -15.29
CA GLU A 125 1.66 -20.14 -15.89
C GLU A 125 2.34 -18.92 -15.25
N LEU A 126 1.58 -17.85 -15.02
CA LEU A 126 2.09 -16.63 -14.38
C LEU A 126 2.56 -16.89 -12.95
N LEU A 127 1.75 -17.56 -12.12
CA LEU A 127 2.15 -17.87 -10.73
C LEU A 127 3.26 -18.91 -10.66
N GLU A 128 3.33 -19.88 -11.58
CA GLU A 128 4.42 -20.86 -11.62
C GLU A 128 5.78 -20.20 -11.78
N SER A 129 5.90 -19.18 -12.64
CA SER A 129 7.15 -18.41 -12.81
C SER A 129 7.66 -17.79 -11.49
N PHE A 130 6.77 -17.37 -10.59
CA PHE A 130 7.14 -16.87 -9.26
C PHE A 130 7.46 -18.00 -8.27
N VAL A 131 6.87 -19.19 -8.43
CA VAL A 131 7.17 -20.36 -7.60
C VAL A 131 8.55 -20.94 -7.93
N GLU A 132 9.07 -20.75 -9.15
CA GLU A 132 10.43 -21.16 -9.49
C GLU A 132 11.51 -20.39 -8.71
N GLY A 133 11.29 -19.09 -8.49
CA GLY A 133 12.17 -18.20 -7.72
C GLY A 133 11.80 -18.05 -6.24
N PHE A 134 10.99 -18.95 -5.66
CA PHE A 134 10.34 -18.75 -4.37
C PHE A 134 11.26 -18.32 -3.22
N HIS A 135 12.44 -18.93 -3.10
CA HIS A 135 13.39 -18.65 -2.02
C HIS A 135 14.20 -17.35 -2.22
N ASP A 136 14.30 -16.85 -3.44
CA ASP A 136 14.98 -15.59 -3.78
C ASP A 136 14.06 -14.37 -3.57
N GLU A 137 12.75 -14.61 -3.45
CA GLU A 137 11.73 -13.57 -3.21
C GLU A 137 11.61 -13.17 -1.73
N ASN A 138 11.13 -11.94 -1.49
CA ASN A 138 10.90 -11.44 -0.14
C ASN A 138 9.76 -12.21 0.57
N THR A 139 9.83 -12.37 1.90
CA THR A 139 8.77 -13.03 2.70
C THR A 139 7.36 -12.50 2.43
N GLN A 140 7.17 -11.20 2.20
CA GLN A 140 5.85 -10.64 1.83
C GLN A 140 5.34 -11.23 0.50
N VAL A 141 6.23 -11.41 -0.48
CA VAL A 141 5.94 -12.01 -1.78
C VAL A 141 5.64 -13.50 -1.62
N GLN A 142 6.44 -14.22 -0.84
CA GLN A 142 6.25 -15.66 -0.54
C GLN A 142 4.88 -15.94 0.11
N LEU A 143 4.51 -15.18 1.15
CA LEU A 143 3.20 -15.27 1.81
C LEU A 143 2.04 -15.00 0.84
N GLN A 144 2.23 -14.02 -0.03
CA GLN A 144 1.22 -13.62 -1.00
C GLN A 144 1.08 -14.64 -2.14
N LEU A 145 2.18 -15.28 -2.56
CA LEU A 145 2.21 -16.35 -3.55
C LEU A 145 1.57 -17.64 -3.03
N LEU A 146 1.90 -18.05 -1.81
CA LEU A 146 1.24 -19.15 -1.12
C LEU A 146 -0.29 -18.95 -1.10
N THR A 147 -0.74 -17.75 -0.73
CA THR A 147 -2.16 -17.40 -0.71
C THR A 147 -2.78 -17.37 -2.11
N ALA A 148 -2.06 -16.86 -3.12
CA ALA A 148 -2.54 -16.75 -4.50
C ALA A 148 -2.72 -18.13 -5.16
N VAL A 149 -1.75 -19.02 -5.01
CA VAL A 149 -1.81 -20.40 -5.54
C VAL A 149 -2.92 -21.20 -4.86
N VAL A 150 -3.14 -21.04 -3.55
CA VAL A 150 -4.28 -21.67 -2.85
C VAL A 150 -5.63 -21.13 -3.36
N LYS A 151 -5.77 -19.82 -3.59
CA LYS A 151 -6.96 -19.22 -4.22
C LYS A 151 -7.20 -19.76 -5.64
N LEU A 152 -6.14 -19.89 -6.44
CA LEU A 152 -6.17 -20.47 -7.78
C LEU A 152 -6.65 -21.93 -7.74
N PHE A 153 -6.08 -22.77 -6.86
CA PHE A 153 -6.48 -24.17 -6.71
C PHE A 153 -7.96 -24.35 -6.30
N LEU A 154 -8.47 -23.53 -5.37
CA LEU A 154 -9.88 -23.56 -4.97
C LEU A 154 -10.87 -23.10 -6.06
N LYS A 155 -10.36 -22.50 -7.14
CA LYS A 155 -11.13 -22.09 -8.33
C LYS A 155 -10.96 -23.08 -9.49
N ARG A 156 -9.74 -23.56 -9.75
CA ARG A 156 -9.36 -24.42 -10.90
C ARG A 156 -8.57 -25.65 -10.43
N PRO A 157 -9.21 -26.60 -9.71
CA PRO A 157 -8.49 -27.67 -9.00
C PRO A 157 -7.87 -28.75 -9.90
N THR A 158 -8.35 -28.92 -11.13
CA THR A 158 -7.87 -29.97 -12.06
C THR A 158 -6.46 -29.69 -12.57
N ASP A 159 -6.19 -28.44 -12.91
CA ASP A 159 -4.99 -28.07 -13.69
C ASP A 159 -3.83 -27.67 -12.78
N THR A 160 -4.13 -27.32 -11.52
CA THR A 160 -3.22 -26.60 -10.62
C THR A 160 -2.79 -27.43 -9.39
N GLN A 161 -3.16 -28.71 -9.35
CA GLN A 161 -2.84 -29.63 -8.25
C GLN A 161 -1.33 -29.77 -8.00
N GLN A 162 -0.51 -29.80 -9.05
CA GLN A 162 0.95 -29.90 -8.91
C GLN A 162 1.54 -28.60 -8.35
N LEU A 163 1.06 -27.44 -8.83
CA LEU A 163 1.53 -26.12 -8.38
C LEU A 163 1.24 -25.88 -6.89
N VAL A 164 0.04 -26.24 -6.41
CA VAL A 164 -0.29 -26.10 -4.98
C VAL A 164 0.52 -27.06 -4.10
N GLN A 165 0.81 -28.28 -4.56
CA GLN A 165 1.70 -29.21 -3.86
C GLN A 165 3.15 -28.70 -3.80
N ARG A 166 3.64 -28.10 -4.88
CA ARG A 166 4.98 -27.46 -4.96
C ARG A 166 5.10 -26.32 -3.96
N VAL A 167 4.21 -25.32 -4.01
CA VAL A 167 4.29 -24.16 -3.09
C VAL A 167 4.08 -24.52 -1.62
N LEU A 168 3.22 -25.52 -1.32
CA LEU A 168 3.04 -26.00 0.06
C LEU A 168 4.28 -26.72 0.59
N SER A 169 4.98 -27.47 -0.26
CA SER A 169 6.24 -28.12 0.12
C SER A 169 7.32 -27.07 0.42
N LEU A 170 7.53 -26.13 -0.51
CA LEU A 170 8.49 -25.02 -0.35
C LEU A 170 8.21 -24.18 0.91
N ALA A 171 6.93 -23.90 1.20
CA ALA A 171 6.54 -23.12 2.37
C ALA A 171 6.65 -23.90 3.71
N THR A 172 6.57 -25.23 3.72
CA THR A 172 6.48 -26.02 4.97
C THR A 172 7.71 -26.87 5.31
N GLN A 173 8.47 -27.29 4.30
CA GLN A 173 9.65 -28.14 4.41
C GLN A 173 10.94 -27.34 4.20
N ASP A 174 10.94 -26.46 3.19
CA ASP A 174 12.14 -25.73 2.74
C ASP A 174 12.22 -24.28 3.25
N SER A 175 11.28 -23.86 4.11
CA SER A 175 11.25 -22.51 4.69
C SER A 175 11.59 -22.48 6.18
N ASP A 176 12.58 -21.66 6.53
CA ASP A 176 12.95 -21.33 7.91
C ASP A 176 12.02 -20.28 8.56
N ASN A 177 11.12 -19.64 7.80
CA ASN A 177 10.25 -18.59 8.33
C ASN A 177 9.03 -19.20 9.07
N PRO A 178 8.85 -18.95 10.38
CA PRO A 178 7.77 -19.57 11.15
C PRO A 178 6.36 -19.19 10.69
N ASP A 179 6.12 -17.93 10.31
CA ASP A 179 4.80 -17.45 9.87
C ASP A 179 4.40 -18.06 8.53
N LEU A 180 5.33 -18.09 7.57
CA LEU A 180 5.12 -18.74 6.27
C LEU A 180 4.87 -20.24 6.43
N ARG A 181 5.60 -20.90 7.33
CA ARG A 181 5.48 -22.33 7.63
C ARG A 181 4.18 -22.69 8.31
N ASP A 182 3.77 -21.92 9.33
CA ASP A 182 2.49 -22.12 10.02
C ASP A 182 1.31 -21.88 9.08
N ARG A 183 1.35 -20.81 8.27
CA ARG A 183 0.34 -20.53 7.23
C ARG A 183 0.29 -21.63 6.17
N GLY A 184 1.45 -22.16 5.77
CA GLY A 184 1.56 -23.33 4.89
C GLY A 184 0.86 -24.56 5.47
N TYR A 185 1.13 -24.91 6.73
CA TYR A 185 0.46 -26.03 7.40
C TYR A 185 -1.05 -25.80 7.62
N ILE A 186 -1.48 -24.57 7.88
CA ILE A 186 -2.91 -24.22 7.97
C ILE A 186 -3.60 -24.51 6.63
N TYR A 187 -3.06 -24.00 5.51
CA TYR A 187 -3.63 -24.28 4.19
C TYR A 187 -3.57 -25.78 3.83
N TRP A 188 -2.46 -26.46 4.11
CA TRP A 188 -2.32 -27.90 3.86
C TRP A 188 -3.42 -28.69 4.58
N ARG A 189 -3.59 -28.46 5.89
CA ARG A 189 -4.60 -29.14 6.72
C ARG A 189 -6.02 -28.81 6.26
N LEU A 190 -6.29 -27.54 5.96
CA LEU A 190 -7.61 -27.08 5.49
C LEU A 190 -8.00 -27.75 4.16
N LEU A 191 -7.09 -27.75 3.18
CA LEU A 191 -7.31 -28.38 1.87
C LEU A 191 -7.41 -29.92 1.96
N SER A 192 -6.67 -30.55 2.89
CA SER A 192 -6.68 -32.01 3.07
C SER A 192 -7.88 -32.51 3.87
N ALA A 193 -8.46 -31.67 4.72
CA ALA A 193 -9.61 -32.02 5.56
C ALA A 193 -10.94 -31.83 4.82
N ASP A 194 -11.17 -30.65 4.22
CA ASP A 194 -12.41 -30.35 3.49
C ASP A 194 -12.18 -29.21 2.48
N PRO A 195 -12.06 -29.53 1.17
CA PRO A 195 -11.97 -28.53 0.10
C PRO A 195 -13.19 -27.60 -0.02
N ALA A 196 -14.38 -28.02 0.40
CA ALA A 196 -15.59 -27.20 0.35
C ALA A 196 -15.58 -26.14 1.48
N ALA A 197 -15.24 -26.53 2.70
CA ALA A 197 -14.99 -25.58 3.79
C ALA A 197 -13.80 -24.66 3.48
N ALA A 198 -12.73 -25.18 2.89
CA ALA A 198 -11.58 -24.38 2.45
C ALA A 198 -12.01 -23.25 1.49
N LYS A 199 -12.93 -23.54 0.57
CA LYS A 199 -13.48 -22.55 -0.35
C LYS A 199 -14.28 -21.46 0.38
N GLN A 200 -15.12 -21.83 1.35
CA GLN A 200 -15.89 -20.88 2.16
C GLN A 200 -15.01 -19.98 3.04
N VAL A 201 -13.92 -20.51 3.59
CA VAL A 201 -12.99 -19.77 4.46
C VAL A 201 -12.07 -18.83 3.66
N VAL A 202 -11.46 -19.33 2.58
CA VAL A 202 -10.41 -18.61 1.84
C VAL A 202 -10.98 -17.64 0.79
N LEU A 203 -12.16 -17.95 0.21
CA LEU A 203 -12.84 -17.11 -0.77
C LEU A 203 -14.08 -16.40 -0.19
N ALA A 204 -14.12 -16.18 1.13
CA ALA A 204 -15.16 -15.39 1.77
C ALA A 204 -15.20 -13.95 1.20
N GLU A 205 -16.39 -13.35 1.14
CA GLU A 205 -16.53 -11.93 0.85
C GLU A 205 -15.85 -11.10 1.95
N LYS A 206 -14.97 -10.18 1.54
CA LYS A 206 -14.20 -9.32 2.43
C LYS A 206 -14.95 -8.01 2.62
N PRO A 207 -14.97 -7.43 3.83
CA PRO A 207 -15.54 -6.10 4.05
C PRO A 207 -14.74 -5.03 3.29
N LEU A 208 -15.41 -3.90 3.00
CA LEU A 208 -14.75 -2.73 2.42
C LEU A 208 -13.70 -2.15 3.39
N ILE A 209 -12.56 -1.73 2.84
CA ILE A 209 -11.44 -1.15 3.61
C ILE A 209 -11.78 0.32 3.95
N SER A 210 -11.58 0.74 5.20
CA SER A 210 -11.79 2.13 5.63
C SER A 210 -10.59 3.04 5.29
N GLU A 211 -10.85 4.34 5.07
CA GLU A 211 -9.86 5.34 4.60
C GLU A 211 -8.84 5.82 5.66
N GLU A 212 -8.56 5.03 6.70
CA GLU A 212 -7.93 5.51 7.94
C GLU A 212 -6.42 5.82 7.87
N THR A 213 -5.78 5.62 6.70
CA THR A 213 -4.32 5.58 6.50
C THR A 213 -3.51 6.77 7.06
N ASP A 214 -4.10 7.96 7.20
CA ASP A 214 -3.40 9.18 7.67
C ASP A 214 -4.17 9.97 8.75
N LEU A 215 -5.09 9.32 9.47
CA LEU A 215 -5.79 9.92 10.60
C LEU A 215 -4.98 9.75 11.90
N LEU A 216 -4.86 10.83 12.66
CA LEU A 216 -4.37 10.75 14.05
C LEU A 216 -5.43 10.09 14.92
N GLU A 217 -5.01 9.26 15.87
CA GLU A 217 -5.91 8.72 16.90
C GLU A 217 -6.63 9.88 17.61
N PRO A 218 -7.97 9.84 17.80
CA PRO A 218 -8.71 10.97 18.37
C PRO A 218 -8.18 11.46 19.72
N SER A 219 -7.72 10.52 20.58
CA SER A 219 -7.11 10.81 21.88
C SER A 219 -5.83 11.66 21.76
N LEU A 220 -4.97 11.32 20.80
CA LEU A 220 -3.74 12.05 20.48
C LEU A 220 -4.06 13.39 19.80
N LEU A 221 -5.07 13.44 18.94
CA LEU A 221 -5.51 14.67 18.29
C LEU A 221 -5.99 15.70 19.34
N ASP A 222 -6.84 15.30 20.28
CA ASP A 222 -7.31 16.17 21.38
C ASP A 222 -6.13 16.69 22.22
N GLN A 223 -5.15 15.83 22.53
CA GLN A 223 -3.93 16.24 23.22
C GLN A 223 -3.09 17.25 22.39
N LEU A 224 -2.96 17.03 21.08
CA LEU A 224 -2.17 17.90 20.19
C LEU A 224 -2.86 19.26 19.95
N VAL A 225 -4.20 19.32 19.99
CA VAL A 225 -4.95 20.59 19.95
C VAL A 225 -4.60 21.48 21.14
N CYS A 226 -4.42 20.91 22.33
CA CYS A 226 -3.92 21.65 23.51
C CYS A 226 -2.46 22.13 23.39
N HIS A 227 -1.74 21.69 22.36
CA HIS A 227 -0.32 21.97 22.15
C HIS A 227 -0.02 22.73 20.83
N ILE A 228 -1.04 23.29 20.17
CA ILE A 228 -0.89 24.15 18.98
C ILE A 228 0.09 25.30 19.25
N GLY A 229 1.06 25.48 18.36
CA GLY A 229 2.13 26.48 18.48
C GLY A 229 3.35 26.02 19.30
N SER A 230 3.36 24.78 19.78
CA SER A 230 4.52 24.13 20.39
C SER A 230 5.14 23.06 19.48
N LEU A 231 6.35 22.58 19.82
CA LEU A 231 7.02 21.50 19.10
C LEU A 231 6.18 20.22 18.97
N ALA A 232 5.29 19.92 19.92
CA ALA A 232 4.41 18.76 19.84
C ALA A 232 3.47 18.84 18.64
N SER A 233 2.92 20.03 18.36
CA SER A 233 2.08 20.29 17.19
C SER A 233 2.85 20.25 15.86
N VAL A 234 4.17 20.45 15.87
CA VAL A 234 5.04 20.35 14.68
C VAL A 234 5.49 18.91 14.43
N TYR A 235 5.73 18.13 15.50
CA TYR A 235 6.16 16.73 15.40
C TYR A 235 5.00 15.73 15.32
N HIS A 236 3.74 16.19 15.44
CA HIS A 236 2.54 15.36 15.57
C HIS A 236 2.70 14.25 16.63
N LYS A 237 3.32 14.59 17.76
CA LYS A 237 3.72 13.66 18.82
C LYS A 237 3.48 14.26 20.21
N PRO A 238 3.17 13.45 21.24
CA PRO A 238 3.02 13.95 22.59
C PRO A 238 4.38 14.48 23.12
N PRO A 239 4.41 15.54 23.96
CA PRO A 239 5.66 16.11 24.48
C PRO A 239 6.60 15.09 25.13
N SER A 240 6.04 14.08 25.79
CA SER A 240 6.77 12.99 26.46
C SER A 240 7.58 12.10 25.52
N SER A 241 7.33 12.10 24.20
CA SER A 241 8.08 11.24 23.27
C SER A 241 9.33 11.90 22.69
N PHE A 242 9.60 13.17 23.00
CA PHE A 242 10.74 13.92 22.47
C PHE A 242 11.35 14.92 23.46
N VAL A 243 10.72 15.13 24.63
CA VAL A 243 11.31 15.82 25.77
C VAL A 243 11.53 14.79 26.89
N ASP A 244 12.78 14.33 27.04
CA ASP A 244 13.16 13.57 28.23
C ASP A 244 12.87 14.37 29.50
N GLY A 245 12.36 13.71 30.54
CA GLY A 245 12.10 14.30 31.86
C GLY A 245 13.34 14.76 32.64
N ALA A 246 14.48 14.89 31.96
CA ALA A 246 15.80 15.17 32.51
C ALA A 246 16.03 16.67 32.85
N ARG A 247 15.18 17.21 33.74
CA ARG A 247 15.49 18.30 34.69
C ARG A 247 14.30 18.54 35.63
N GLN A 248 14.07 17.60 36.54
CA GLN A 248 13.55 18.02 37.85
C GLN A 248 14.56 19.02 38.44
N PRO A 249 14.15 20.22 38.87
CA PRO A 249 15.04 21.07 39.65
C PRO A 249 15.38 20.31 40.92
N LEU A 250 16.69 20.21 41.23
CA LEU A 250 17.18 19.67 42.49
C LEU A 250 16.42 20.37 43.63
N ARG A 251 15.61 19.62 44.37
CA ARG A 251 15.10 20.09 45.66
C ARG A 251 16.31 20.28 46.55
N ALA A 252 16.73 21.53 46.72
CA ALA A 252 17.72 21.92 47.72
C ALA A 252 17.10 21.69 49.10
N GLY A 253 17.27 20.47 49.61
CA GLY A 253 16.88 20.09 50.95
C GLY A 253 18.07 20.22 51.89
N THR A 254 18.12 21.32 52.62
CA THR A 254 18.34 21.48 54.07
C THR A 254 18.39 22.97 54.38
#